data_AF-A0A6L2Q4X8-F1
#
_entry.id   AF-A0A6L2Q4X8-F1
#
_cell.length_a   1.000
_cell.length_b   1.000
_cell.length_c   1.000
_cell.angle_alpha   90.00
_cell.angle_beta   90.00
_cell.angle_gamma   90.00
#
_symmetry.space_group_name_H-M   'P 1'
#
loop_
_entity.id
_entity.type
_entity.pdbx_description
1 polymer ?
#
loop_
_entity_poly.entity_id
_entity_poly.type
_entity_poly.pdbx_seq_one_letter_code
_entity_poly.pdbx_strand_id
1 'polypeptide(L)'
;MSGQQICLKWNSFQSNIVTSFENLWEEEGLVDVTLASDGQCIRAHKVILSACSPFFRRVFQVLLKVLLCYSGSMCISSYILCLEL
;
A
#
# COMPACT_ATOMS: atom_id res chain seq x y z
N MET A 1 -0.92 -5.80 -44.76
CA MET A 1 -2.17 -5.83 -43.96
C MET A 1 -1.87 -5.16 -42.63
N SER A 2 -2.21 -3.89 -42.48
CA SER A 2 -2.04 -3.17 -41.21
C SER A 2 -3.08 -3.67 -40.22
N GLY A 3 -2.62 -4.29 -39.13
CA GLY A 3 -3.49 -4.87 -38.11
C GLY A 3 -4.39 -3.80 -37.48
N GLN A 4 -5.69 -4.07 -37.45
CA GLN A 4 -6.67 -3.25 -36.74
C GLN A 4 -6.37 -3.35 -35.24
N GLN A 5 -5.90 -2.27 -34.62
CA GLN A 5 -5.78 -2.21 -33.16
C GLN A 5 -7.15 -1.90 -32.57
N ILE A 6 -7.70 -2.87 -31.83
CA ILE A 6 -8.89 -2.69 -31.01
C ILE A 6 -8.43 -2.18 -29.65
N CYS A 7 -8.87 -0.97 -29.27
CA CYS A 7 -8.62 -0.42 -27.94
C CYS A 7 -9.88 -0.59 -27.08
N LEU A 8 -9.82 -1.51 -26.11
CA LEU A 8 -10.92 -1.73 -25.18
C LEU A 8 -10.84 -0.68 -24.06
N LYS A 9 -11.70 0.35 -24.13
CA LYS A 9 -11.84 1.34 -23.06
C LYS A 9 -12.95 0.90 -22.12
N TRP A 10 -12.60 0.54 -20.90
CA TRP A 10 -13.59 0.29 -19.85
C TRP A 10 -13.96 1.61 -19.18
N ASN A 11 -15.10 2.18 -19.60
CA ASN A 11 -15.55 3.51 -19.18
C ASN A 11 -15.76 3.66 -17.66
N SER A 12 -16.00 2.55 -16.95
CA SER A 12 -16.23 2.54 -15.49
C SER A 12 -15.04 1.97 -14.70
N PHE A 13 -13.87 1.78 -15.32
CA PHE A 13 -12.72 1.18 -14.64
C PHE A 13 -12.31 1.94 -13.38
N GLN A 14 -12.22 3.27 -13.48
CA GLN A 14 -11.80 4.12 -12.36
C GLN A 14 -12.78 4.04 -11.18
N SER A 15 -14.09 4.13 -11.42
CA SER A 15 -15.08 4.00 -10.35
C SER A 15 -15.06 2.62 -9.73
N ASN A 16 -14.97 1.58 -10.58
CA ASN A 16 -14.98 0.20 -10.12
C ASN A 16 -13.76 -0.11 -9.24
N ILE A 17 -12.57 0.39 -9.60
CA ILE A 17 -11.37 0.15 -8.80
C ILE A 17 -11.45 0.84 -7.44
N VAL A 18 -11.98 2.06 -7.38
CA VAL A 18 -12.14 2.81 -6.12
C VAL A 18 -13.09 2.08 -5.19
N THR A 19 -14.30 1.78 -5.65
CA THR A 19 -15.30 1.04 -4.85
C THR A 19 -14.79 -0.34 -4.45
N SER A 20 -14.03 -1.03 -5.32
CA SER A 20 -13.45 -2.32 -4.98
C SER A 20 -12.40 -2.20 -3.86
N PHE A 21 -11.56 -1.16 -3.87
CA PHE A 21 -10.60 -0.92 -2.79
C PHE A 21 -11.25 -0.47 -1.49
N GLU A 22 -12.35 0.29 -1.54
CA GLU A 22 -13.16 0.62 -0.37
C GLU A 22 -13.72 -0.65 0.29
N ASN A 23 -14.33 -1.55 -0.50
CA ASN A 23 -14.84 -2.83 0.02
C ASN A 23 -13.71 -3.69 0.62
N LEU A 24 -12.56 -3.78 -0.07
CA LEU A 24 -11.40 -4.52 0.45
C LEU A 24 -10.85 -3.94 1.75
N TRP A 25 -10.98 -2.62 1.95
CA TRP A 25 -10.62 -1.97 3.19
C TRP A 25 -11.58 -2.35 4.33
N GLU A 26 -12.89 -2.27 4.08
CA GLU A 26 -13.93 -2.62 5.07
C GLU A 26 -13.91 -4.10 5.46
N GLU A 27 -13.68 -4.99 4.50
CA GLU A 27 -13.61 -6.44 4.71
C GLU A 27 -12.24 -6.91 5.23
N GLU A 28 -11.27 -5.99 5.38
CA GLU A 28 -9.86 -6.30 5.64
C GLU A 28 -9.28 -7.35 4.67
N GLY A 29 -9.81 -7.40 3.46
CA GLY A 29 -9.45 -8.34 2.40
C GLY A 29 -8.14 -7.97 1.72
N LEU A 30 -7.32 -8.96 1.38
CA LEU A 30 -6.03 -8.78 0.69
C LEU A 30 -5.04 -7.85 1.41
N VAL A 31 -5.20 -7.62 2.70
CA VAL A 31 -4.23 -6.90 3.55
C VAL A 31 -2.89 -7.63 3.53
N ASP A 32 -1.84 -6.92 3.14
CA ASP A 32 -0.49 -7.46 2.96
C ASP A 32 0.58 -6.71 3.77
N VAL A 33 0.17 -5.73 4.59
CA VAL A 33 1.00 -5.03 5.57
C VAL A 33 0.22 -4.66 6.84
N THR A 34 0.92 -4.74 7.97
CA THR A 34 0.49 -4.14 9.24
C THR A 34 1.54 -3.11 9.65
N LEU A 35 1.13 -1.87 9.85
CA LEU A 35 1.94 -0.78 10.38
C LEU A 35 1.76 -0.73 11.90
N ALA A 36 2.85 -0.71 12.66
CA ALA A 36 2.80 -0.60 14.12
C ALA A 36 3.46 0.71 14.57
N SER A 37 2.81 1.44 15.47
CA SER A 37 3.34 2.66 16.10
C SER A 37 2.69 2.84 17.47
N ASP A 38 3.50 3.14 18.49
CA ASP A 38 3.06 3.46 19.85
C ASP A 38 2.02 2.47 20.43
N GLY A 39 2.29 1.17 20.26
CA GLY A 39 1.40 0.09 20.71
C GLY A 39 0.12 -0.11 19.89
N GLN A 40 -0.12 0.72 18.87
CA GLN A 40 -1.22 0.57 17.92
C GLN A 40 -0.74 -0.15 16.66
N CYS A 41 -1.63 -0.96 16.09
CA CYS A 41 -1.40 -1.66 14.83
C CYS A 41 -2.50 -1.30 13.84
N ILE A 42 -2.12 -0.95 12.61
CA ILE A 42 -3.03 -0.63 11.52
C ILE A 42 -2.77 -1.60 10.37
N ARG A 43 -3.81 -2.30 9.94
CA ARG A 43 -3.80 -3.20 8.78
C ARG A 43 -4.08 -2.40 7.51
N ALA A 44 -3.32 -2.62 6.45
CA ALA A 44 -3.43 -1.84 5.22
C ALA A 44 -2.92 -2.60 3.99
N HIS A 45 -3.08 -1.98 2.82
CA HIS A 45 -2.58 -2.50 1.55
C HIS A 45 -1.32 -1.75 1.09
N LYS A 46 -0.23 -2.47 0.83
CA LYS A 46 1.04 -1.91 0.33
C LYS A 46 0.85 -1.13 -0.95
N VAL A 47 -0.02 -1.60 -1.85
CA VAL A 47 -0.28 -0.97 -3.14
C VAL A 47 -0.88 0.42 -2.98
N ILE A 48 -1.84 0.58 -2.08
CA ILE A 48 -2.51 1.86 -1.79
C ILE A 48 -1.52 2.82 -1.13
N LEU A 49 -0.82 2.37 -0.08
CA LEU A 49 0.20 3.17 0.59
C LEU A 49 1.33 3.61 -0.37
N SER A 50 1.74 2.73 -1.29
CA SER A 50 2.76 3.04 -2.31
C SER A 50 2.27 4.04 -3.37
N ALA A 51 0.98 4.01 -3.70
CA ALA A 51 0.38 4.96 -4.63
C ALA A 51 0.33 6.36 -4.02
N CYS A 52 -0.02 6.45 -2.73
CA CYS A 52 -0.18 7.71 -2.00
C CYS A 52 1.13 8.29 -1.43
N SER A 53 2.16 7.47 -1.24
CA SER A 53 3.41 7.91 -0.60
C SER A 53 4.66 7.33 -1.28
N PRO A 54 5.54 8.19 -1.84
CA PRO A 54 6.84 7.76 -2.36
C PRO A 54 7.73 7.11 -1.29
N PHE A 55 7.55 7.48 -0.02
CA PHE A 55 8.24 6.86 1.09
C PHE A 55 7.83 5.38 1.24
N PHE A 56 6.54 5.10 1.41
CA PHE A 56 6.06 3.72 1.53
C PHE A 56 6.38 2.88 0.30
N ARG A 57 6.32 3.48 -0.89
CA ARG A 57 6.75 2.83 -2.13
C ARG A 57 8.20 2.36 -2.05
N ARG A 58 9.14 3.25 -1.69
CA ARG A 58 10.55 2.88 -1.55
C ARG A 58 10.76 1.84 -0.46
N VAL A 59 10.11 2.01 0.68
CA VAL A 59 10.17 1.08 1.81
C VAL A 59 9.75 -0.32 1.39
N PHE A 60 8.59 -0.49 0.74
CA PHE A 60 8.11 -1.80 0.31
C PHE A 60 8.89 -2.39 -0.87
N GLN A 61 9.51 -1.56 -1.72
CA GLN A 61 10.42 -2.03 -2.78
C GLN A 61 11.75 -2.55 -2.23
N VAL A 62 12.26 -1.96 -1.14
CA VAL A 62 13.55 -2.36 -0.53
C VAL A 62 13.37 -3.49 0.48
N LEU A 63 12.25 -3.54 1.21
CA LEU A 63 12.00 -4.48 2.31
C LEU A 63 11.46 -5.86 1.91
N LEU A 64 11.46 -6.25 0.63
CA LEU A 64 10.92 -7.55 0.19
C LEU A 64 11.67 -8.80 0.74
N LYS A 65 12.56 -8.67 1.74
CA LYS A 65 13.28 -9.78 2.37
C LYS A 65 13.23 -9.88 3.89
N VAL A 66 12.61 -8.96 4.63
CA VAL A 66 12.68 -9.04 6.11
C VAL A 66 11.29 -8.93 6.73
N LEU A 67 10.80 -10.07 7.21
CA LEU A 67 9.69 -10.17 8.17
C LEU A 67 9.99 -9.26 9.37
N LEU A 68 9.31 -8.11 9.46
CA LEU A 68 9.34 -7.26 10.64
C LEU A 68 8.42 -7.82 11.73
N CYS A 69 8.83 -8.97 12.28
CA CYS A 69 8.62 -9.27 13.69
C CYS A 69 9.97 -9.12 14.40
N TYR A 70 10.41 -7.88 14.62
CA TYR A 70 11.48 -7.66 15.61
C TYR A 70 10.83 -7.65 16.99
N SER A 71 10.66 -8.86 17.52
CA SER A 71 10.41 -9.11 18.93
C SER A 71 11.55 -8.49 19.74
N GLY A 72 11.27 -7.41 20.47
CA GLY A 72 12.14 -6.87 21.50
C GLY A 72 13.18 -5.87 20.98
N SER A 73 12.96 -4.61 21.37
CA SER A 73 14.00 -3.60 21.61
C SER A 73 14.96 -3.32 20.45
N MET A 74 14.59 -2.41 19.55
CA MET A 74 15.51 -1.37 19.09
C MET A 74 14.74 -0.21 18.44
N CYS A 75 15.03 0.97 18.96
CA CYS A 75 14.48 2.25 18.57
C CYS A 75 14.73 2.55 17.08
N ILE A 76 13.68 2.82 16.31
CA ILE A 76 13.81 3.69 15.13
C ILE A 76 13.53 5.10 15.62
N SER A 77 14.58 5.70 16.18
CA SER A 77 14.61 7.11 16.54
C SER A 77 14.31 7.95 15.30
N SER A 78 13.26 8.77 15.38
CA SER A 78 13.20 10.14 14.87
C SER A 78 13.12 10.43 13.36
N TYR A 79 13.01 9.47 12.44
CA TYR A 79 13.02 9.79 10.99
C TYR A 79 11.76 9.49 10.17
N ILE A 80 10.65 9.00 10.75
CA ILE A 80 9.44 8.68 9.95
C ILE A 80 8.15 9.10 10.68
N LEU A 81 8.08 10.33 11.19
CA LEU A 81 6.79 10.96 11.49
C LEU A 81 6.78 12.48 11.22
N CYS A 82 7.71 12.95 10.40
CA CYS A 82 7.77 14.36 10.00
C CYS A 82 8.23 14.46 8.55
N LEU A 83 7.28 14.36 7.62
CA LEU A 83 7.45 14.93 6.28
C LEU A 83 6.06 15.26 5.72
N GLU A 84 5.64 16.49 6.02
CA GLU A 84 4.81 17.39 5.19
C GLU A 84 3.64 16.75 4.43
N LEU A 85 2.48 16.71 5.09
CA LEU A 85 1.27 17.47 4.73
C LEU A 85 0.43 17.71 5.99
#